data_AF-A0A7C3SK76-F1
#
_entry.id   AF-A0A7C3SK76-F1
#
_cell.length_a   1.000
_cell.length_b   1.000
_cell.length_c   1.000
_cell.angle_alpha   90.00
_cell.angle_beta   90.00
_cell.angle_gamma   90.00
#
_symmetry.space_group_name_H-M   'P 1'
#
loop_
_entity.id
_entity.type
_entity.pdbx_description
1 polymer ?
#
loop_
_entity_poly.entity_id
_entity_poly.type
_entity_poly.pdbx_seq_one_letter_code
_entity_poly.pdbx_strand_id
1 'polypeptide(L)'
;MKHKAVCLTLALVLCTAGLAFAQVDDINKMLMSSFEMLEKGKYKEAQKILEKVLQKDPGNPLALNNLAAVMVAAKKYDKADSYLNQALPRAKGYMVQVNRVCQVGGICVAFKPVTAGTGNQELAPLVMLNIDMVKAYMAQEPLPAKGPR
;
A
#
# COMPACT_ATOMS: atom_id res chain seq x y z
N MET A 1 12.71 -36.63 -36.01
CA MET A 1 11.55 -35.72 -35.84
C MET A 1 11.29 -35.42 -34.37
N LYS A 2 12.06 -34.56 -33.70
CA LYS A 2 11.83 -34.16 -32.28
C LYS A 2 12.37 -32.74 -32.00
N HIS A 3 11.84 -31.70 -32.65
CA HIS A 3 12.23 -30.30 -32.34
C HIS A 3 11.07 -29.29 -32.31
N LYS A 4 9.80 -29.72 -32.35
CA LYS A 4 8.64 -28.80 -32.41
C LYS A 4 8.03 -28.42 -31.05
N ALA A 5 8.44 -29.04 -29.95
CA ALA A 5 7.77 -28.86 -28.64
C ALA A 5 8.39 -27.76 -27.74
N VAL A 6 9.60 -27.25 -28.05
CA VAL A 6 10.32 -26.31 -27.18
C VAL A 6 9.92 -24.84 -27.42
N CYS A 7 9.38 -24.51 -28.60
CA CYS A 7 8.96 -23.13 -28.92
C CYS A 7 7.63 -22.71 -28.26
N LEU A 8 6.72 -23.65 -27.99
CA LEU A 8 5.38 -23.31 -27.50
C LEU A 8 5.36 -22.95 -26.01
N THR A 9 6.24 -23.56 -25.20
CA THR A 9 6.37 -23.27 -23.77
C THR A 9 7.04 -21.93 -23.51
N LEU A 10 8.02 -21.55 -24.33
CA LEU A 10 8.71 -20.25 -24.21
C LEU A 10 7.76 -19.07 -24.51
N ALA A 11 6.86 -19.22 -25.49
CA ALA A 11 5.88 -18.21 -25.86
C ALA A 11 4.82 -17.96 -24.76
N LEU A 12 4.37 -19.02 -24.06
CA LEU A 12 3.38 -18.89 -22.98
C LEU A 12 3.97 -18.15 -21.76
N VAL A 13 5.22 -18.45 -21.40
CA VAL A 13 5.94 -17.79 -20.29
C VAL A 13 6.17 -16.30 -20.58
N LEU A 14 6.53 -15.96 -21.82
CA LEU A 14 6.72 -14.58 -22.27
C LEU A 14 5.40 -13.77 -22.22
N CYS A 15 4.27 -14.37 -22.61
CA CYS A 15 2.96 -13.72 -22.50
C CYS A 15 2.53 -13.46 -21.05
N THR A 16 2.74 -14.42 -20.14
CA THR A 16 2.42 -14.23 -18.72
C THR A 16 3.30 -13.18 -18.06
N ALA A 17 4.58 -13.10 -18.44
CA ALA A 17 5.48 -12.07 -17.94
C ALA A 17 5.04 -10.67 -18.40
N GLY A 18 4.75 -10.49 -19.70
CA GLY A 18 4.28 -9.20 -20.25
C GLY A 18 2.98 -8.70 -19.62
N LEU A 19 2.03 -9.60 -19.36
CA LEU A 19 0.77 -9.27 -18.66
C LEU A 19 1.02 -8.89 -17.19
N ALA A 20 1.90 -9.62 -16.49
CA ALA A 20 2.27 -9.30 -15.12
C ALA A 20 2.95 -7.92 -15.01
N PHE A 21 3.88 -7.60 -15.92
CA PHE A 21 4.52 -6.27 -15.96
C PHE A 21 3.52 -5.15 -16.23
N ALA A 22 2.62 -5.31 -17.21
CA ALA A 22 1.60 -4.31 -17.52
C ALA A 22 0.61 -4.11 -16.35
N GLN A 23 0.24 -5.20 -15.66
CA GLN A 23 -0.65 -5.15 -14.49
C GLN A 23 0.03 -4.45 -13.29
N VAL A 24 1.32 -4.68 -13.07
CA VAL A 24 2.11 -4.01 -12.02
C VAL A 24 2.23 -2.51 -12.29
N ASP A 25 2.49 -2.11 -13.55
CA ASP A 25 2.53 -0.69 -13.93
C ASP A 25 1.19 0.02 -13.73
N ASP A 26 0.08 -0.66 -14.04
CA ASP A 26 -1.27 -0.15 -13.79
C ASP A 26 -1.57 0.01 -12.29
N ILE A 27 -1.23 -1.00 -11.47
CA ILE A 27 -1.35 -0.94 -10.00
C ILE A 27 -0.55 0.22 -9.43
N ASN A 28 0.69 0.42 -9.88
CA ASN A 28 1.53 1.51 -9.41
C ASN A 28 0.91 2.88 -9.73
N LYS A 29 0.36 3.07 -10.93
CA LYS A 29 -0.36 4.31 -11.30
C LYS A 29 -1.59 4.55 -10.43
N MET A 30 -2.35 3.50 -10.11
CA MET A 30 -3.49 3.61 -9.19
C MET A 30 -3.05 3.97 -7.77
N LEU A 31 -2.02 3.31 -7.24
CA LEU A 31 -1.46 3.62 -5.93
C LEU A 31 -0.99 5.09 -5.85
N MET A 32 -0.31 5.57 -6.89
CA MET A 32 0.07 6.97 -7.04
C MET A 32 -1.12 7.92 -7.00
N SER A 33 -2.14 7.66 -7.80
CA SER A 33 -3.34 8.49 -7.84
C SER A 33 -4.09 8.48 -6.51
N SER A 34 -4.20 7.32 -5.85
CA SER A 34 -4.82 7.21 -4.53
C SER A 34 -4.10 8.05 -3.49
N PHE A 35 -2.76 8.07 -3.55
CA PHE A 35 -1.92 8.86 -2.67
C PHE A 35 -2.19 10.36 -2.86
N GLU A 36 -2.21 10.86 -4.11
CA GLU A 36 -2.55 12.27 -4.38
C GLU A 36 -3.93 12.66 -3.85
N MET A 37 -4.90 11.73 -3.88
CA MET A 37 -6.23 11.97 -3.31
C MET A 37 -6.19 12.03 -1.79
N LEU A 38 -5.37 11.20 -1.13
CA LEU A 38 -5.15 11.28 0.32
C LEU A 38 -4.53 12.62 0.72
N GLU A 39 -3.52 13.09 0.00
CA GLU A 39 -2.87 14.40 0.29
C GLU A 39 -3.85 15.57 0.16
N LYS A 40 -4.79 15.46 -0.79
CA LYS A 40 -5.85 16.45 -0.99
C LYS A 40 -7.03 16.30 -0.02
N GLY A 41 -6.98 15.36 0.93
CA GLY A 41 -8.08 15.06 1.86
C GLY A 41 -9.31 14.42 1.18
N LYS A 42 -9.19 13.97 -0.07
CA LYS A 42 -10.26 13.35 -0.85
C LYS A 42 -10.40 11.86 -0.54
N TYR A 43 -10.68 11.54 0.72
CA TYR A 43 -10.67 10.17 1.24
C TYR A 43 -11.61 9.21 0.50
N LYS A 44 -12.79 9.67 0.07
CA LYS A 44 -13.73 8.84 -0.70
C LYS A 44 -13.19 8.47 -2.09
N GLU A 45 -12.47 9.39 -2.74
CA GLU A 45 -11.86 9.13 -4.05
C GLU A 45 -10.67 8.17 -3.89
N ALA A 46 -9.81 8.40 -2.89
CA ALA A 46 -8.72 7.50 -2.54
C ALA A 46 -9.22 6.07 -2.26
N GLN A 47 -10.26 5.92 -1.43
CA GLN A 47 -10.83 4.62 -1.10
C GLN A 47 -11.25 3.84 -2.35
N LYS A 48 -11.98 4.48 -3.28
CA LYS A 48 -12.42 3.82 -4.53
C LYS A 48 -11.25 3.33 -5.38
N ILE A 49 -10.14 4.08 -5.42
CA ILE A 49 -8.95 3.68 -6.18
C ILE A 49 -8.27 2.51 -5.47
N LEU A 50 -8.12 2.56 -4.16
CA LEU A 50 -7.49 1.50 -3.36
C LEU A 50 -8.28 0.19 -3.43
N GLU A 51 -9.61 0.25 -3.40
CA GLU A 51 -10.47 -0.92 -3.60
C GLU A 51 -10.26 -1.57 -4.98
N LYS A 52 -10.04 -0.78 -6.03
CA LYS A 52 -9.67 -1.30 -7.36
C LYS A 52 -8.28 -1.93 -7.38
N VAL A 53 -7.32 -1.39 -6.63
CA VAL A 53 -6.01 -2.04 -6.45
C VAL A 53 -6.19 -3.41 -5.82
N LEU A 54 -6.99 -3.51 -4.75
CA LEU A 54 -7.26 -4.79 -4.07
C LEU A 54 -8.06 -5.78 -4.92
N GLN A 55 -8.87 -5.32 -5.89
CA GLN A 55 -9.49 -6.23 -6.86
C GLN A 55 -8.45 -6.89 -7.78
N LYS A 56 -7.34 -6.21 -8.09
CA LYS A 56 -6.27 -6.69 -8.97
C LYS A 56 -5.15 -7.40 -8.21
N ASP A 57 -4.87 -6.96 -6.99
CA ASP A 57 -3.90 -7.53 -6.06
C ASP A 57 -4.49 -7.50 -4.63
N PRO A 58 -5.26 -8.55 -4.25
CA PRO A 58 -5.97 -8.60 -2.97
C PRO A 58 -5.07 -8.50 -1.74
N GLY A 59 -3.78 -8.77 -1.88
CA GLY A 59 -2.81 -8.76 -0.79
C GLY A 59 -1.87 -7.55 -0.83
N ASN A 60 -2.15 -6.53 -1.66
CA ASN A 60 -1.23 -5.40 -1.83
C ASN A 60 -1.03 -4.67 -0.49
N PRO A 61 0.17 -4.75 0.12
CA PRO A 61 0.37 -4.24 1.48
C PRO A 61 0.29 -2.71 1.52
N LEU A 62 0.65 -2.03 0.43
CA LEU A 62 0.59 -0.57 0.35
C LEU A 62 -0.87 -0.08 0.23
N ALA A 63 -1.70 -0.76 -0.55
CA ALA A 63 -3.12 -0.43 -0.65
C ALA A 63 -3.85 -0.64 0.68
N LEU A 64 -3.58 -1.75 1.37
CA LEU A 64 -4.12 -2.04 2.70
C LEU A 64 -3.68 -1.00 3.74
N ASN A 65 -2.40 -0.63 3.75
CA ASN A 65 -1.89 0.45 4.61
C ASN A 65 -2.59 1.79 4.33
N ASN A 66 -2.77 2.15 3.07
CA ASN A 66 -3.41 3.41 2.69
C ASN A 66 -4.92 3.41 2.99
N LEU A 67 -5.61 2.26 2.90
CA LEU A 67 -6.99 2.13 3.36
C LEU A 67 -7.11 2.29 4.87
N ALA A 68 -6.13 1.81 5.64
CA ALA A 68 -6.11 2.06 7.08
C ALA A 68 -6.05 3.57 7.40
N ALA A 69 -5.26 4.34 6.66
CA ALA A 69 -5.23 5.81 6.78
C ALA A 69 -6.61 6.43 6.47
N VAL A 70 -7.31 5.98 5.42
CA VAL A 70 -8.69 6.40 5.13
C VAL A 70 -9.62 6.09 6.30
N MET A 71 -9.52 4.89 6.89
CA MET A 71 -10.36 4.49 8.01
C MET A 71 -10.08 5.33 9.27
N VAL A 72 -8.82 5.69 9.53
CA VAL A 72 -8.45 6.60 10.62
C VAL A 72 -8.99 8.01 10.40
N ALA A 73 -8.92 8.55 9.18
CA ALA A 73 -9.58 9.82 8.85
C ALA A 73 -11.09 9.78 9.15
N ALA A 74 -11.72 8.61 8.95
CA ALA A 74 -13.12 8.35 9.26
C ALA A 74 -13.39 7.95 10.72
N LYS A 75 -12.38 7.96 11.60
CA LYS A 75 -12.44 7.50 13.00
C LYS A 75 -12.92 6.05 13.18
N LYS A 76 -12.71 5.20 12.17
CA LYS A 76 -13.02 3.76 12.18
C LYS A 76 -11.78 2.95 12.50
N TYR A 77 -11.31 3.06 13.74
CA TYR A 77 -10.02 2.50 14.15
C TYR A 77 -9.97 0.97 14.13
N ASP A 78 -11.10 0.32 14.43
CA ASP A 78 -11.33 -1.12 14.29
C ASP A 78 -11.02 -1.62 12.86
N LYS A 79 -11.52 -0.90 11.85
CA LYS A 79 -11.26 -1.23 10.45
C LYS A 79 -9.82 -0.92 10.04
N ALA A 80 -9.26 0.17 10.57
CA ALA A 80 -7.86 0.51 10.31
C ALA A 80 -6.93 -0.60 10.82
N ASP A 81 -7.13 -1.09 12.03
CA ASP A 81 -6.37 -2.19 12.62
C ASP A 81 -6.51 -3.47 11.78
N SER A 82 -7.73 -3.81 11.35
CA SER A 82 -7.98 -4.95 10.48
C SER A 82 -7.19 -4.90 9.17
N TYR A 83 -7.15 -3.74 8.49
CA TYR A 83 -6.38 -3.60 7.26
C TYR A 83 -4.87 -3.67 7.49
N LEU A 84 -4.37 -3.09 8.59
CA LEU A 84 -2.94 -3.11 8.90
C LEU A 84 -2.45 -4.53 9.22
N ASN A 85 -3.24 -5.32 9.95
CA ASN A 85 -2.93 -6.71 10.23
C ASN A 85 -2.93 -7.59 8.97
N GLN A 86 -3.74 -7.23 7.96
CA GLN A 86 -3.67 -7.87 6.64
C GLN A 86 -2.43 -7.44 5.85
N ALA A 87 -1.99 -6.19 5.98
CA ALA A 87 -0.84 -5.65 5.27
C ALA A 87 0.49 -6.23 5.79
N LEU A 88 0.64 -6.35 7.11
CA LEU A 88 1.91 -6.68 7.78
C LEU A 88 2.62 -7.93 7.23
N PRO A 89 1.98 -9.11 7.06
CA PRO A 89 2.66 -10.30 6.55
C PRO A 89 3.16 -10.16 5.11
N ARG A 90 2.62 -9.21 4.34
CA ARG A 90 3.01 -8.92 2.94
C ARG A 90 3.96 -7.73 2.83
N ALA A 91 4.17 -6.98 3.90
CA ALA A 91 4.97 -5.75 3.89
C ALA A 91 6.49 -5.99 3.98
N LYS A 92 6.92 -7.17 4.44
CA LYS A 92 8.36 -7.52 4.54
C LYS A 92 8.98 -7.61 3.14
N GLY A 93 10.10 -6.92 2.93
CA GLY A 93 10.74 -6.84 1.61
C GLY A 93 9.97 -6.05 0.55
N TYR A 94 8.81 -5.48 0.90
CA TYR A 94 8.09 -4.55 0.02
C TYR A 94 8.71 -3.16 0.19
N MET A 95 9.39 -2.68 -0.85
CA MET A 95 10.10 -1.40 -0.81
C MET A 95 9.19 -0.25 -1.20
N VAL A 96 9.27 0.84 -0.45
CA VAL A 96 8.57 2.11 -0.70
C VAL A 96 9.56 3.26 -0.64
N GLN A 97 9.21 4.39 -1.25
CA GLN A 97 9.94 5.64 -1.03
C GLN A 97 9.20 6.47 0.01
N VAL A 98 9.71 6.53 1.24
CA VAL A 98 9.07 7.32 2.30
C VAL A 98 9.68 8.72 2.29
N ASN A 99 8.87 9.75 2.02
CA ASN A 99 9.11 11.07 2.58
C ASN A 99 8.30 11.15 3.88
N ARG A 100 8.90 11.61 4.99
CA ARG A 100 8.27 11.54 6.32
C ARG A 100 7.22 12.64 6.51
N VAL A 101 6.13 12.62 5.74
CA VAL A 101 5.00 13.52 5.98
C VAL A 101 3.78 12.68 6.35
N CYS A 102 3.53 12.54 7.65
CA CYS A 102 2.35 11.86 8.18
C CYS A 102 1.18 12.84 8.12
N GLN A 103 0.35 12.75 7.07
CA GLN A 103 -0.66 13.77 6.75
C GLN A 103 -2.05 13.47 7.31
N VAL A 104 -2.38 12.20 7.62
CA VAL A 104 -3.76 11.80 7.95
C VAL A 104 -3.89 11.51 9.44
N GLY A 105 -4.13 12.55 10.24
CA GLY A 105 -4.30 12.41 11.69
C GLY A 105 -3.15 11.65 12.33
N GLY A 106 -1.89 11.99 12.04
CA GLY A 106 -0.72 11.32 12.63
C GLY A 106 -0.35 9.96 12.02
N ILE A 107 -1.16 9.35 11.14
CA ILE A 107 -0.76 8.16 10.38
C ILE A 107 0.11 8.53 9.19
N CYS A 108 1.18 7.75 9.01
CA CYS A 108 2.13 7.93 7.94
C CYS A 108 1.65 7.15 6.70
N VAL A 109 1.28 7.90 5.66
CA VAL A 109 0.99 7.36 4.33
C VAL A 109 2.33 7.03 3.65
N ALA A 110 2.45 5.85 3.06
CA ALA A 110 3.66 5.50 2.31
C ALA A 110 3.61 6.14 0.92
N PHE A 111 4.66 6.89 0.61
CA PHE A 111 4.83 7.65 -0.63
C PHE A 111 5.34 6.75 -1.76
N LYS A 112 4.97 7.13 -2.99
CA LYS A 112 5.19 6.54 -4.32
C LYS A 112 5.64 5.06 -4.41
N PRO A 113 4.91 4.19 -5.14
CA PRO A 113 5.50 2.96 -5.65
C PRO A 113 6.74 3.32 -6.46
N VAL A 114 7.84 2.71 -6.08
CA VAL A 114 9.14 2.93 -6.68
C VAL A 114 9.34 1.93 -7.80
N THR A 115 9.96 2.37 -8.89
CA THR A 115 10.63 1.42 -9.77
C THR A 115 11.64 0.64 -8.93
N ALA A 116 11.83 -0.65 -9.22
CA ALA A 116 12.81 -1.49 -8.51
C ALA A 116 14.15 -0.74 -8.39
N GLY A 117 14.59 -0.50 -7.15
CA GLY A 117 15.83 0.24 -6.84
C GLY A 117 15.68 1.71 -6.42
N THR A 118 14.47 2.30 -6.41
CA THR A 118 14.26 3.68 -5.92
C THR A 118 13.61 3.79 -4.54
N GLY A 119 13.23 2.65 -3.94
CA GLY A 119 12.75 2.57 -2.56
C GLY A 119 13.89 2.68 -1.57
N ASN A 120 13.72 3.50 -0.55
CA ASN A 120 14.72 3.73 0.49
C ASN A 120 14.36 3.06 1.82
N GLN A 121 13.15 2.52 1.96
CA GLN A 121 12.67 1.90 3.20
C GLN A 121 11.76 0.71 2.90
N GLU A 122 11.82 -0.30 3.77
CA GLU A 122 10.81 -1.35 3.81
C GLU A 122 9.49 -0.82 4.36
N LEU A 123 8.38 -1.36 3.86
CA LEU A 123 7.03 -0.99 4.30
C LEU A 123 6.69 -1.55 5.69
N ALA A 124 7.25 -2.71 6.08
CA ALA A 124 6.89 -3.37 7.34
C ALA A 124 7.08 -2.49 8.60
N PRO A 125 8.21 -1.78 8.80
CA PRO A 125 8.35 -0.85 9.93
C PRO A 125 7.27 0.24 9.98
N LEU A 126 6.82 0.71 8.80
CA LEU A 126 5.76 1.70 8.71
C LEU A 126 4.40 1.12 9.11
N VAL A 127 4.09 -0.10 8.65
CA VAL A 127 2.85 -0.79 9.02
C VAL A 127 2.82 -1.04 10.52
N MET A 128 3.93 -1.47 11.13
CA MET A 128 4.04 -1.64 12.58
C MET A 128 3.79 -0.33 13.33
N LEU A 129 4.42 0.76 12.91
CA LEU A 129 4.18 2.10 13.48
C LEU A 129 2.69 2.49 13.40
N ASN A 130 2.06 2.25 12.25
CA ASN A 130 0.64 2.55 12.05
C ASN A 130 -0.26 1.67 12.93
N ILE A 131 0.10 0.40 13.17
CA ILE A 131 -0.61 -0.48 14.11
C ILE A 131 -0.53 0.10 15.52
N ASP A 132 0.66 0.49 15.97
CA ASP A 132 0.84 1.06 17.31
C ASP A 132 0.06 2.37 17.48
N MET A 133 0.04 3.21 16.45
CA MET A 133 -0.77 4.44 16.42
C MET A 133 -2.28 4.14 16.47
N VAL A 134 -2.78 3.17 15.70
CA VAL A 134 -4.20 2.78 15.72
C VAL A 134 -4.57 2.17 17.07
N LYS A 135 -3.72 1.31 17.64
CA LYS A 135 -3.92 0.76 18.99
C LYS A 135 -3.93 1.86 20.03
N ALA A 136 -3.07 2.86 19.90
CA ALA A 136 -3.12 4.05 20.73
C ALA A 136 -4.48 4.73 20.59
N TYR A 137 -4.97 5.03 19.38
CA TYR A 137 -6.32 5.59 19.17
C TYR A 137 -7.46 4.77 19.81
N MET A 138 -7.33 3.44 19.80
CA MET A 138 -8.29 2.53 20.41
C MET A 138 -8.17 2.46 21.94
N ALA A 139 -6.98 2.72 22.48
CA ALA A 139 -6.66 2.66 23.91
C ALA A 139 -6.74 4.03 24.63
N GLN A 140 -6.78 5.13 23.88
CA GLN A 140 -6.71 6.53 24.33
C GLN A 140 -8.09 7.20 24.37
N GLU A 141 -8.51 8.02 25.35
CA GLU A 141 -7.76 8.89 26.30
C GLU A 141 -6.54 9.59 25.67
N PRO A 142 -6.61 10.89 25.39
CA PRO A 142 -6.00 11.60 24.25
C PRO A 142 -4.50 11.35 23.96
N LEU A 143 -4.15 11.34 22.66
CA LEU A 143 -2.76 11.24 22.17
C LEU A 143 -1.87 12.34 22.74
N PRO A 144 -0.63 12.03 23.17
CA PRO A 144 0.36 13.05 23.44
C PRO A 144 0.60 13.85 22.16
N ALA A 145 0.27 15.14 22.23
CA ALA A 145 0.36 16.04 21.10
C ALA A 145 1.82 16.20 20.65
N LYS A 146 2.01 16.01 19.33
CA LYS A 146 3.16 16.40 18.50
C LYS A 146 4.42 15.54 18.61
N GLY A 147 4.71 14.85 17.51
CA GLY A 147 6.07 14.41 17.17
C GLY A 147 7.02 15.61 16.99
N PRO A 148 8.34 15.36 17.01
CA PRO A 148 9.35 16.39 17.12
C PRO A 148 9.34 17.31 15.89
N ARG A 149 9.48 18.61 16.17
CA ARG A 149 9.74 19.67 15.20
C ARG A 149 11.01 19.41 14.40
#